data_AF-A0A3D3A949-F1
#
_entry.id   AF-A0A3D3A949-F1
#
_cell.length_a   1.000
_cell.length_b   1.000
_cell.length_c   1.000
_cell.angle_alpha   90.00
_cell.angle_beta   90.00
_cell.angle_gamma   90.00
#
_symmetry.space_group_name_H-M   'P 1'
#
loop_
_entity.id
_entity.type
_entity.pdbx_description
1 polymer ?
#
loop_
_entity_poly.entity_id
_entity_poly.type
_entity_poly.pdbx_seq_one_letter_code
_entity_poly.pdbx_strand_id
1 'polypeptide(L)'
;MRLEKLAGDIATFINGCDPAKAQRAGLLAKADLVTGMVGEFPELQGIMGGYYAQNDGLGDDVAAAIRDHYKPLGPSDAIPASVEGMAVALADKIDTLTGFWSIDEKPTGSKDPYALRRAALGVIRILLETETALSLSAVFAESFALHGAAAAPADDLLGFVADRLKVHLRGQGISHDVVNAVFALGSDDVVELAAKSAQLKAFLDSEDGGNLTAAYTRANGICAKAKHEGADVDVALLAVAEEKQLHEAITALADSATARYEQQLDALATLRAPVDAFFGAVMVNDDDEKIRHNRLALLQALIQNMRRAADFDLVE
;
A
#
# COMPACT_ATOMS: atom_id res chain seq x y z
N MET A 1 20.39 -21.66 3.56
CA MET A 1 20.36 -20.63 4.64
C MET A 1 19.12 -19.75 4.44
N ARG A 2 18.56 -19.09 5.48
CA ARG A 2 17.29 -18.33 5.34
C ARG A 2 17.43 -17.12 4.42
N LEU A 3 18.43 -16.27 4.68
CA LEU A 3 18.69 -15.05 3.91
C LEU A 3 19.02 -15.34 2.44
N GLU A 4 19.79 -16.39 2.18
CA GLU A 4 20.06 -16.91 0.83
C GLU A 4 18.76 -17.23 0.08
N LYS A 5 17.86 -18.03 0.68
CA LYS A 5 16.60 -18.42 0.03
C LYS A 5 15.73 -17.18 -0.23
N LEU A 6 15.50 -16.38 0.80
CA LEU A 6 14.63 -15.21 0.73
C LEU A 6 15.14 -14.17 -0.29
N ALA A 7 16.45 -13.94 -0.38
CA ALA A 7 17.03 -13.06 -1.39
C ALA A 7 16.80 -13.57 -2.82
N GLY A 8 16.91 -14.89 -3.02
CA GLY A 8 16.58 -15.52 -4.30
C GLY A 8 15.12 -15.39 -4.68
N ASP A 9 14.21 -15.60 -3.73
CA ASP A 9 12.77 -15.50 -3.96
C ASP A 9 12.37 -14.06 -4.29
N ILE A 10 12.87 -13.07 -3.52
CA ILE A 10 12.62 -11.64 -3.76
C ILE A 10 13.21 -11.17 -5.10
N ALA A 11 14.36 -11.68 -5.51
CA ALA A 11 15.00 -11.32 -6.78
C ALA A 11 14.08 -11.57 -7.99
N THR A 12 13.15 -12.53 -7.91
CA THR A 12 12.21 -12.83 -9.01
C THR A 12 11.22 -11.69 -9.29
N PHE A 13 11.02 -10.78 -8.33
CA PHE A 13 10.15 -9.62 -8.46
C PHE A 13 10.88 -8.36 -8.92
N ILE A 14 12.23 -8.35 -8.89
CA ILE A 14 13.04 -7.20 -9.26
C ILE A 14 13.54 -7.36 -10.69
N ASN A 15 13.10 -6.48 -11.59
CA ASN A 15 13.47 -6.56 -13.01
C ASN A 15 14.99 -6.44 -13.19
N GLY A 16 15.57 -7.38 -13.95
CA GLY A 16 17.01 -7.43 -14.22
C GLY A 16 17.87 -8.01 -13.10
N CYS A 17 17.28 -8.41 -11.96
CA CYS A 17 18.01 -9.08 -10.90
C CYS A 17 18.28 -10.54 -11.25
N ASP A 18 19.53 -11.01 -11.09
CA ASP A 18 19.87 -12.42 -11.21
C ASP A 18 19.64 -13.15 -9.86
N PRO A 19 18.67 -14.09 -9.77
CA PRO A 19 18.39 -14.79 -8.52
C PRO A 19 19.57 -15.58 -7.97
N ALA A 20 20.43 -16.14 -8.83
CA ALA A 20 21.59 -16.91 -8.38
C ALA A 20 22.64 -16.00 -7.72
N LYS A 21 22.83 -14.78 -8.24
CA LYS A 21 23.71 -13.79 -7.62
C LYS A 21 23.13 -13.27 -6.31
N ALA A 22 21.83 -12.99 -6.26
CA ALA A 22 21.16 -12.57 -5.02
C ALA A 22 21.24 -13.66 -3.93
N GLN A 23 21.03 -14.93 -4.28
CA GLN A 23 21.23 -16.07 -3.38
C GLN A 23 22.67 -16.14 -2.87
N ARG A 24 23.65 -16.05 -3.79
CA ARG A 24 25.06 -16.11 -3.43
C ARG A 24 25.47 -14.97 -2.50
N ALA A 25 24.99 -13.76 -2.76
CA ALA A 25 25.21 -12.61 -1.90
C ALA A 25 24.51 -12.80 -0.54
N GLY A 26 23.24 -13.21 -0.50
CA GLY A 26 22.49 -13.46 0.74
C GLY A 26 23.11 -14.57 1.61
N LEU A 27 23.72 -15.59 1.00
CA LEU A 27 24.48 -16.62 1.70
C LEU A 27 25.69 -16.04 2.45
N LEU A 28 26.38 -15.07 1.83
CA LEU A 28 27.66 -14.54 2.32
C LEU A 28 27.53 -13.18 3.04
N ALA A 29 26.36 -12.55 3.01
CA ALA A 29 26.14 -11.16 3.44
C ALA A 29 26.60 -10.87 4.88
N LYS A 30 26.57 -11.88 5.77
CA LYS A 30 26.95 -11.77 7.18
C LYS A 30 28.27 -12.46 7.53
N ALA A 31 29.00 -12.97 6.54
CA ALA A 31 30.21 -13.76 6.75
C ALA A 31 31.37 -12.93 7.34
N ASP A 32 31.38 -11.62 7.13
CA ASP A 32 32.41 -10.73 7.66
C ASP A 32 32.28 -10.44 9.16
N LEU A 33 31.10 -10.66 9.76
CA LEU A 33 30.83 -10.41 11.18
C LEU A 33 31.74 -11.21 12.13
N VAL A 34 32.29 -12.34 11.67
CA VAL A 34 33.21 -13.17 12.46
C VAL A 34 34.69 -12.84 12.24
N THR A 35 34.98 -11.80 11.44
CA THR A 35 36.36 -11.39 11.17
C THR A 35 36.91 -10.44 12.23
N GLY A 36 38.22 -10.47 12.45
CA GLY A 36 38.88 -9.57 13.40
C GLY A 36 38.64 -8.09 13.07
N MET A 37 38.61 -7.75 11.77
CA MET A 37 38.34 -6.38 11.30
C MET A 37 36.99 -5.84 11.79
N VAL A 38 35.91 -6.63 11.66
CA VAL A 38 34.57 -6.21 12.11
C VAL A 38 34.45 -6.27 13.64
N GLY A 39 35.16 -7.20 14.28
CA GLY A 39 35.26 -7.25 15.74
C GLY A 39 35.91 -6.00 16.34
N GLU A 40 36.94 -5.45 15.69
CA GLU A 40 37.60 -4.20 16.10
C GLU A 40 36.84 -2.94 15.63
N PHE A 41 36.23 -2.98 14.45
CA PHE A 41 35.53 -1.85 13.81
C PHE A 41 34.14 -2.26 13.31
N PRO A 42 33.11 -2.26 14.18
CA PRO A 42 31.74 -2.67 13.83
C PRO A 42 31.09 -1.87 12.69
N GLU A 43 31.55 -0.64 12.46
CA GLU A 43 31.13 0.22 11.34
C GLU A 43 31.53 -0.32 9.96
N LEU A 44 32.48 -1.27 9.90
CA LEU A 44 32.94 -1.88 8.65
C LEU A 44 32.14 -3.13 8.25
N GLN A 45 31.10 -3.50 9.00
CA GLN A 45 30.22 -4.61 8.64
C GLN A 45 29.57 -4.39 7.26
N GLY A 46 29.43 -5.45 6.48
CA GLY A 46 29.07 -5.40 5.07
C GLY A 46 30.22 -4.91 4.19
N ILE A 47 30.87 -3.79 4.54
CA ILE A 47 31.98 -3.18 3.78
C ILE A 47 33.13 -4.17 3.61
N MET A 48 33.59 -4.78 4.71
CA MET A 48 34.63 -5.80 4.64
C MET A 48 34.15 -7.04 3.87
N GLY A 49 32.90 -7.46 4.07
CA GLY A 49 32.29 -8.55 3.29
C GLY A 49 32.38 -8.33 1.78
N GLY A 50 32.11 -7.11 1.32
CA GLY A 50 32.25 -6.73 -0.09
C GLY A 50 33.70 -6.83 -0.59
N TYR A 51 34.67 -6.31 0.18
CA TYR A 51 36.09 -6.43 -0.17
C TYR A 51 36.55 -7.89 -0.24
N TYR A 52 36.13 -8.74 0.71
CA TYR A 52 36.46 -10.16 0.71
C TYR A 52 35.86 -10.86 -0.52
N ALA A 53 34.58 -10.61 -0.83
CA ALA A 53 33.93 -11.19 -1.99
C ALA A 53 34.59 -10.79 -3.32
N GLN A 54 35.06 -9.55 -3.42
CA GLN A 54 35.77 -9.05 -4.59
C GLN A 54 37.17 -9.68 -4.72
N ASN A 55 37.91 -9.79 -3.61
CA ASN A 55 39.20 -10.49 -3.57
C ASN A 55 39.07 -11.96 -3.98
N ASP A 56 37.96 -12.61 -3.60
CA ASP A 56 37.67 -14.01 -3.92
C ASP A 56 37.10 -14.20 -5.33
N GLY A 57 36.98 -13.13 -6.12
CA GLY A 57 36.56 -13.18 -7.52
C GLY A 57 35.07 -13.51 -7.71
N LEU A 58 34.21 -13.20 -6.74
CA LEU A 58 32.77 -13.51 -6.80
C LEU A 58 31.97 -12.59 -7.73
N GLY A 59 32.62 -11.61 -8.35
CA GLY A 59 32.01 -10.63 -9.26
C GLY A 59 31.52 -9.37 -8.54
N ASP A 60 31.54 -8.25 -9.27
CA ASP A 60 31.24 -6.93 -8.70
C ASP A 60 29.80 -6.81 -8.20
N ASP A 61 28.83 -7.45 -8.86
CA ASP A 61 27.41 -7.41 -8.46
C ASP A 61 27.18 -8.08 -7.10
N VAL A 62 27.79 -9.25 -6.88
CA VAL A 62 27.70 -10.01 -5.62
C VAL A 62 28.43 -9.27 -4.50
N ALA A 63 29.63 -8.76 -4.79
CA ALA A 63 30.40 -7.97 -3.82
C ALA A 63 29.67 -6.68 -3.42
N ALA A 64 29.05 -5.97 -4.38
CA ALA A 64 28.25 -4.78 -4.12
C ALA A 64 27.00 -5.12 -3.31
N ALA A 65 26.31 -6.22 -3.61
CA ALA A 65 25.14 -6.65 -2.85
C ALA A 65 25.49 -6.99 -1.39
N ILE A 66 26.59 -7.70 -1.16
CA ILE A 66 27.12 -7.98 0.19
C ILE A 66 27.48 -6.68 0.91
N ARG A 67 28.12 -5.73 0.23
CA ARG A 67 28.48 -4.44 0.83
C ARG A 67 27.26 -3.63 1.25
N ASP A 68 26.28 -3.53 0.37
CA ASP A 68 25.21 -2.54 0.47
C ASP A 68 23.93 -3.08 1.12
N HIS A 69 23.81 -4.37 1.47
CA HIS A 69 22.56 -4.95 1.99
C HIS A 69 21.99 -4.29 3.27
N TYR A 70 22.83 -3.64 4.07
CA TYR A 70 22.35 -2.88 5.24
C TYR A 70 21.56 -1.62 4.83
N LYS A 71 21.79 -1.07 3.63
CA LYS A 71 21.11 0.13 3.14
C LYS A 71 19.62 -0.10 2.84
N PRO A 72 18.79 0.94 2.91
CA PRO A 72 19.09 2.21 3.58
C PRO A 72 19.05 2.02 5.11
N LEU A 73 19.98 2.66 5.84
CA LEU A 73 20.03 2.64 7.30
C LEU A 73 19.10 3.67 7.96
N GLY A 74 18.64 4.66 7.20
CA GLY A 74 17.77 5.72 7.69
C GLY A 74 17.10 6.55 6.59
N PRO A 75 16.35 7.59 6.95
CA PRO A 75 15.57 8.39 5.99
C PRO A 75 16.41 9.11 4.93
N SER A 76 17.65 9.50 5.27
CA SER A 76 18.54 10.26 4.38
C SER A 76 19.59 9.41 3.69
N ASP A 77 19.62 8.10 3.95
CA ASP A 77 20.58 7.19 3.33
C ASP A 77 20.14 6.79 1.92
N ALA A 78 21.06 6.41 1.05
CA ALA A 78 20.70 5.89 -0.27
C ALA A 78 20.21 4.43 -0.16
N ILE A 79 19.32 4.01 -1.06
CA ILE A 79 19.06 2.58 -1.27
C ILE A 79 20.28 1.91 -1.93
N PRO A 80 20.40 0.56 -1.90
CA PRO A 80 21.43 -0.14 -2.67
C PRO A 80 21.38 0.24 -4.16
N ALA A 81 22.53 0.38 -4.80
CA ALA A 81 22.60 0.78 -6.21
C ALA A 81 22.37 -0.37 -7.19
N SER A 82 22.76 -1.61 -6.82
CA SER A 82 22.54 -2.80 -7.64
C SER A 82 21.21 -3.46 -7.31
N VAL A 83 20.59 -4.07 -8.31
CA VAL A 83 19.33 -4.81 -8.16
C VAL A 83 19.49 -6.03 -7.26
N GLU A 84 20.64 -6.72 -7.30
CA GLU A 84 20.99 -7.78 -6.35
C GLU A 84 21.12 -7.24 -4.93
N GLY A 85 21.69 -6.05 -4.76
CA GLY A 85 21.79 -5.39 -3.46
C GLY A 85 20.43 -5.03 -2.89
N MET A 86 19.49 -4.59 -3.73
CA MET A 86 18.11 -4.32 -3.34
C MET A 86 17.40 -5.62 -2.87
N ALA A 87 17.56 -6.72 -3.61
CA ALA A 87 17.00 -8.02 -3.24
C ALA A 87 17.52 -8.50 -1.88
N VAL A 88 18.83 -8.45 -1.66
CA VAL A 88 19.45 -8.89 -0.41
C VAL A 88 19.10 -7.95 0.75
N ALA A 89 19.01 -6.63 0.50
CA ALA A 89 18.61 -5.66 1.51
C ALA A 89 17.16 -5.85 1.97
N LEU A 90 16.24 -6.11 1.03
CA LEU A 90 14.86 -6.47 1.34
C LEU A 90 14.81 -7.76 2.14
N ALA A 91 15.52 -8.79 1.70
CA ALA A 91 15.57 -10.07 2.41
C ALA A 91 16.11 -9.93 3.84
N ASP A 92 17.17 -9.15 4.06
CA ASP A 92 17.76 -8.94 5.39
C ASP A 92 16.79 -8.24 6.35
N LYS A 93 16.12 -7.19 5.85
CA LYS A 93 15.14 -6.43 6.62
C LYS A 93 13.89 -7.26 6.92
N ILE A 94 13.43 -8.07 5.96
CA ILE A 94 12.25 -8.93 6.14
C ILE A 94 12.58 -10.14 7.05
N ASP A 95 13.74 -10.78 6.92
CA ASP A 95 14.19 -11.85 7.84
C ASP A 95 14.25 -11.32 9.27
N THR A 96 14.78 -10.10 9.46
CA THR A 96 14.80 -9.42 10.75
C THR A 96 13.38 -9.18 11.28
N LEU A 97 12.52 -8.51 10.51
CA LEU A 97 11.14 -8.20 10.93
C LEU A 97 10.36 -9.46 11.31
N THR A 98 10.36 -10.47 10.44
CA THR A 98 9.64 -11.74 10.70
C THR A 98 10.26 -12.53 11.85
N GLY A 99 11.58 -12.48 12.03
CA GLY A 99 12.26 -13.11 13.16
C GLY A 99 11.81 -12.53 14.50
N PHE A 100 11.78 -11.19 14.62
CA PHE A 100 11.31 -10.51 15.83
C PHE A 100 9.81 -10.69 16.08
N TRP A 101 9.00 -10.73 15.02
CA TRP A 101 7.57 -11.05 15.14
C TRP A 101 7.31 -12.51 15.58
N SER A 102 8.17 -13.45 15.18
CA SER A 102 8.05 -14.87 15.54
C SER A 102 8.27 -15.13 17.04
N ILE A 103 8.96 -14.23 17.73
CA ILE A 103 9.25 -14.32 19.16
C ILE A 103 8.53 -13.25 20.00
N ASP A 104 7.58 -12.52 19.39
CA ASP A 104 6.79 -11.45 20.01
C ASP A 104 7.62 -10.26 20.59
N GLU A 105 8.82 -10.02 20.04
CA GLU A 105 9.70 -8.91 20.43
C GLU A 105 9.49 -7.69 19.52
N LYS A 106 8.30 -7.09 19.63
CA LYS A 106 7.84 -5.98 18.78
C LYS A 106 8.16 -4.61 19.39
N PRO A 107 8.24 -3.52 18.60
CA PRO A 107 8.40 -2.17 19.14
C PRO A 107 7.22 -1.76 20.02
N THR A 108 7.47 -1.12 21.16
CA THR A 108 6.43 -0.67 22.11
C THR A 108 6.51 0.83 22.36
N GLY A 109 5.39 1.55 22.22
CA GLY A 109 5.34 2.99 22.46
C GLY A 109 6.43 3.73 21.66
N SER A 110 7.30 4.49 22.33
CA SER A 110 8.46 5.14 21.69
C SER A 110 9.69 4.24 21.54
N LYS A 111 9.77 3.10 22.24
CA LYS A 111 10.95 2.22 22.24
C LYS A 111 11.01 1.36 20.99
N ASP A 112 12.19 1.32 20.37
CA ASP A 112 12.53 0.44 19.25
C ASP A 112 14.00 0.01 19.37
N PRO A 113 14.33 -0.88 20.33
CA PRO A 113 15.71 -1.23 20.64
C PRO A 113 16.42 -1.96 19.49
N TYR A 114 15.67 -2.64 18.62
CA TYR A 114 16.18 -3.42 17.50
C TYR A 114 16.02 -2.72 16.14
N ALA A 115 15.62 -1.45 16.15
CA ALA A 115 15.47 -0.62 14.95
C ALA A 115 14.48 -1.17 13.90
N LEU A 116 13.43 -1.85 14.32
CA LEU A 116 12.43 -2.48 13.45
C LEU A 116 11.63 -1.44 12.65
N ARG A 117 11.43 -0.22 13.18
CA ARG A 117 10.82 0.88 12.42
C ARG A 117 11.73 1.34 11.29
N ARG A 118 13.05 1.33 11.49
CA ARG A 118 14.02 1.66 10.44
C ARG A 118 14.09 0.55 9.40
N ALA A 119 14.04 -0.72 9.82
CA ALA A 119 13.97 -1.85 8.90
C ALA A 119 12.72 -1.78 8.00
N ALA A 120 11.54 -1.58 8.57
CA ALA A 120 10.29 -1.42 7.81
C ALA A 120 10.32 -0.20 6.88
N LEU A 121 10.85 0.94 7.33
CA LEU A 121 11.05 2.10 6.46
C LEU A 121 12.00 1.78 5.30
N GLY A 122 13.06 0.99 5.53
CA GLY A 122 13.99 0.58 4.49
C GLY A 122 13.33 -0.32 3.44
N VAL A 123 12.45 -1.24 3.85
CA VAL A 123 11.62 -2.03 2.93
C VAL A 123 10.75 -1.12 2.08
N ILE A 124 9.99 -0.23 2.71
CA ILE A 124 9.12 0.74 2.02
C ILE A 124 9.91 1.55 0.99
N ARG A 125 11.03 2.12 1.40
CA ARG A 125 11.84 2.98 0.52
C ARG A 125 12.38 2.24 -0.69
N ILE A 126 12.92 1.03 -0.50
CA ILE A 126 13.41 0.24 -1.63
C ILE A 126 12.28 -0.03 -2.61
N LEU A 127 11.11 -0.48 -2.14
CA LEU A 127 9.98 -0.79 -3.01
C LEU A 127 9.43 0.45 -3.74
N LEU A 128 9.29 1.58 -3.04
CA LEU A 128 8.78 2.83 -3.65
C LEU A 128 9.76 3.46 -4.64
N GLU A 129 11.05 3.61 -4.26
CA GLU A 129 12.05 4.27 -5.11
C GLU A 129 12.38 3.46 -6.37
N THR A 130 12.09 2.16 -6.36
CA THR A 130 12.30 1.25 -7.51
C THR A 130 11.00 0.88 -8.23
N GLU A 131 9.85 1.32 -7.72
CA GLU A 131 8.51 0.93 -8.20
C GLU A 131 8.33 -0.61 -8.29
N THR A 132 8.96 -1.35 -7.36
CA THR A 132 8.88 -2.82 -7.33
C THR A 132 7.57 -3.26 -6.69
N ALA A 133 6.65 -3.77 -7.51
CA ALA A 133 5.42 -4.41 -7.04
C ALA A 133 5.73 -5.72 -6.32
N LEU A 134 5.27 -5.85 -5.08
CA LEU A 134 5.57 -6.97 -4.20
C LEU A 134 4.46 -7.19 -3.19
N SER A 135 3.84 -8.38 -3.21
CA SER A 135 2.92 -8.82 -2.16
C SER A 135 3.70 -9.10 -0.87
N LEU A 136 3.66 -8.18 0.08
CA LEU A 136 4.35 -8.34 1.35
C LEU A 136 3.81 -9.53 2.15
N SER A 137 2.51 -9.83 2.05
CA SER A 137 1.91 -10.97 2.76
C SER A 137 2.54 -12.29 2.30
N ALA A 138 2.73 -12.47 0.99
CA ALA A 138 3.34 -13.67 0.43
C ALA A 138 4.80 -13.82 0.87
N VAL A 139 5.58 -12.73 0.82
CA VAL A 139 7.00 -12.74 1.22
C VAL A 139 7.16 -12.94 2.73
N PHE A 140 6.28 -12.35 3.55
CA PHE A 140 6.27 -12.58 4.99
C PHE A 140 5.93 -14.02 5.33
N ALA A 141 4.92 -14.62 4.66
CA ALA A 141 4.57 -16.02 4.87
C ALA A 141 5.75 -16.96 4.60
N GLU A 142 6.48 -16.73 3.50
CA GLU A 142 7.68 -17.49 3.18
C GLU A 142 8.79 -17.30 4.22
N SER A 143 9.05 -16.05 4.64
CA SER A 143 10.06 -15.76 5.65
C SER A 143 9.72 -16.35 7.03
N PHE A 144 8.46 -16.33 7.45
CA PHE A 144 8.00 -17.01 8.68
C PHE A 144 8.19 -18.53 8.60
N ALA A 145 7.90 -19.14 7.44
CA ALA A 145 8.14 -20.56 7.22
C ALA A 145 9.63 -20.91 7.35
N LEU A 146 10.52 -20.04 6.86
CA LEU A 146 11.98 -20.20 7.00
C LEU A 146 12.48 -20.10 8.45
N HIS A 147 11.80 -19.32 9.30
CA HIS A 147 12.05 -19.30 10.74
C HIS A 147 11.51 -20.54 11.47
N GLY A 148 10.69 -21.36 10.82
CA GLY A 148 9.99 -22.47 11.46
C GLY A 148 8.97 -22.01 12.49
N ALA A 149 8.42 -20.80 12.31
CA ALA A 149 7.47 -20.21 13.25
C ALA A 149 6.17 -21.03 13.32
N ALA A 150 5.71 -21.37 14.53
CA ALA A 150 4.46 -22.11 14.73
C ALA A 150 3.22 -21.27 14.39
N ALA A 151 3.33 -19.94 14.50
CA ALA A 151 2.35 -18.96 14.09
C ALA A 151 3.04 -17.90 13.22
N ALA A 152 2.37 -17.51 12.12
CA ALA A 152 2.84 -16.45 11.23
C ALA A 152 1.92 -15.22 11.41
N PRO A 153 2.25 -14.27 12.29
CA PRO A 153 1.47 -13.05 12.49
C PRO A 153 1.68 -12.05 11.34
N ALA A 154 1.44 -12.49 10.10
CA ALA A 154 1.67 -11.71 8.88
C ALA A 154 0.80 -10.46 8.82
N ASP A 155 -0.48 -10.55 9.22
CA ASP A 155 -1.40 -9.41 9.23
C ASP A 155 -0.98 -8.32 10.22
N ASP A 156 -0.46 -8.70 11.39
CA ASP A 156 0.04 -7.77 12.40
C ASP A 156 1.31 -7.04 11.91
N LEU A 157 2.24 -7.78 11.27
CA LEU A 157 3.42 -7.19 10.65
C LEU A 157 3.05 -6.29 9.46
N LEU A 158 2.07 -6.69 8.64
CA LEU A 158 1.56 -5.89 7.54
C LEU A 158 0.94 -4.59 8.06
N GLY A 159 0.15 -4.65 9.13
CA GLY A 159 -0.39 -3.47 9.81
C GLY A 159 0.72 -2.53 10.30
N PHE A 160 1.81 -3.08 10.86
CA PHE A 160 2.97 -2.29 11.27
C PHE A 160 3.67 -1.59 10.09
N VAL A 161 3.88 -2.30 8.97
CA VAL A 161 4.46 -1.73 7.75
C VAL A 161 3.53 -0.67 7.16
N ALA A 162 2.22 -0.93 7.11
CA ALA A 162 1.22 0.02 6.68
C ALA A 162 1.30 1.31 7.49
N ASP A 163 1.35 1.24 8.82
CA ASP A 163 1.51 2.42 9.69
C ASP A 163 2.81 3.18 9.45
N ARG A 164 3.90 2.49 9.07
CA ARG A 164 5.14 3.16 8.65
C ARG A 164 4.98 3.87 7.30
N LEU A 165 4.31 3.23 6.34
CA LEU A 165 4.03 3.83 5.03
C LEU A 165 3.16 5.08 5.18
N LYS A 166 2.14 5.07 6.05
CA LYS A 166 1.33 6.26 6.36
C LYS A 166 2.19 7.44 6.81
N VAL A 167 3.16 7.20 7.70
CA VAL A 167 4.08 8.25 8.17
C VAL A 167 4.98 8.75 7.03
N HIS A 168 5.45 7.85 6.16
CA HIS A 168 6.28 8.20 5.02
C HIS A 168 5.53 9.11 4.02
N LEU A 169 4.31 8.72 3.63
CA LEU A 169 3.46 9.49 2.70
C LEU A 169 3.05 10.85 3.25
N ARG A 170 2.83 10.96 4.56
CA ARG A 170 2.63 12.27 5.23
C ARG A 170 3.83 13.19 5.07
N GLY A 171 5.04 12.65 5.18
CA GLY A 171 6.28 13.39 4.92
C GLY A 171 6.38 13.93 3.48
N GLN A 172 5.65 13.33 2.54
CA GLN A 172 5.56 13.76 1.13
C GLN A 172 4.39 14.72 0.88
N GLY A 173 3.65 15.14 1.91
CA GLY A 173 2.54 16.09 1.79
C GLY A 173 1.19 15.47 1.43
N ILE A 174 1.04 14.14 1.52
CA ILE A 174 -0.28 13.50 1.45
C ILE A 174 -0.95 13.59 2.82
N SER A 175 -2.16 14.12 2.86
CA SER A 175 -2.89 14.37 4.10
C SER A 175 -3.36 13.08 4.77
N HIS A 176 -3.60 13.17 6.09
CA HIS A 176 -3.88 12.02 6.96
C HIS A 176 -5.13 11.24 6.54
N ASP A 177 -6.15 11.98 6.17
CA ASP A 177 -7.48 11.58 5.74
C ASP A 177 -7.41 10.79 4.42
N VAL A 178 -6.70 11.31 3.41
CA VAL A 178 -6.46 10.66 2.11
C VAL A 178 -5.73 9.33 2.27
N VAL A 179 -4.67 9.31 3.08
CA VAL A 179 -3.93 8.09 3.37
C VAL A 179 -4.83 7.05 4.02
N ASN A 180 -5.66 7.44 4.99
CA ASN A 180 -6.56 6.49 5.64
C ASN A 180 -7.66 5.98 4.71
N ALA A 181 -8.21 6.85 3.86
CA ALA A 181 -9.27 6.52 2.91
C ALA A 181 -8.86 5.43 1.91
N VAL A 182 -7.61 5.49 1.41
CA VAL A 182 -7.06 4.45 0.52
C VAL A 182 -6.73 3.17 1.28
N PHE A 183 -6.12 3.30 2.46
CA PHE A 183 -5.67 2.13 3.23
C PHE A 183 -6.83 1.31 3.79
N ALA A 184 -8.00 1.93 4.02
CA ALA A 184 -9.22 1.24 4.44
C ALA A 184 -9.70 0.19 3.43
N LEU A 185 -9.33 0.33 2.14
CA LEU A 185 -9.65 -0.66 1.11
C LEU A 185 -8.82 -1.94 1.21
N GLY A 186 -7.68 -1.86 1.91
CA GLY A 186 -6.70 -2.95 2.00
C GLY A 186 -5.88 -3.11 0.73
N SER A 187 -4.58 -3.33 0.92
CA SER A 187 -3.65 -3.89 -0.05
C SER A 187 -2.39 -4.27 0.72
N ASP A 188 -1.64 -5.24 0.22
CA ASP A 188 -0.35 -5.64 0.77
C ASP A 188 0.84 -5.21 -0.11
N ASP A 189 0.57 -4.42 -1.15
CA ASP A 189 1.57 -3.79 -2.01
C ASP A 189 1.72 -2.31 -1.66
N VAL A 190 2.92 -1.94 -1.22
CA VAL A 190 3.22 -0.56 -0.80
C VAL A 190 3.26 0.42 -1.96
N VAL A 191 3.64 -0.02 -3.16
CA VAL A 191 3.70 0.80 -4.37
C VAL A 191 2.28 1.11 -4.83
N GLU A 192 1.39 0.11 -4.82
CA GLU A 192 -0.02 0.30 -5.13
C GLU A 192 -0.67 1.30 -4.16
N LEU A 193 -0.47 1.12 -2.85
CA LEU A 193 -1.03 2.02 -1.83
C LEU A 193 -0.53 3.46 -1.98
N ALA A 194 0.76 3.65 -2.25
CA ALA A 194 1.34 4.98 -2.46
C ALA A 194 0.79 5.64 -3.73
N ALA A 195 0.72 4.89 -4.84
CA ALA A 195 0.18 5.38 -6.11
C ALA A 195 -1.29 5.78 -5.98
N LYS A 196 -2.12 4.94 -5.36
CA LYS A 196 -3.54 5.25 -5.08
C LYS A 196 -3.68 6.48 -4.18
N SER A 197 -2.85 6.60 -3.14
CA SER A 197 -2.87 7.77 -2.25
C SER A 197 -2.54 9.07 -2.99
N ALA A 198 -1.55 9.05 -3.88
CA ALA A 198 -1.19 10.21 -4.70
C ALA A 198 -2.29 10.57 -5.71
N GLN A 199 -2.89 9.57 -6.36
CA GLN A 199 -3.97 9.76 -7.33
C GLN A 199 -5.25 10.27 -6.66
N LEU A 200 -5.63 9.72 -5.49
CA LEU A 200 -6.78 10.21 -4.72
C LEU A 200 -6.55 11.66 -4.26
N LYS A 201 -5.34 11.99 -3.79
CA LYS A 201 -5.00 13.37 -3.44
C LYS A 201 -5.22 14.32 -4.62
N ALA A 202 -4.69 13.98 -5.80
CA ALA A 202 -4.84 14.80 -6.99
C ALA A 202 -6.30 14.95 -7.42
N PHE A 203 -7.10 13.88 -7.30
CA PHE A 203 -8.54 13.93 -7.56
C PHE A 203 -9.26 14.87 -6.59
N LEU A 204 -9.00 14.77 -5.28
CA LEU A 204 -9.63 15.63 -4.27
C LEU A 204 -9.24 17.11 -4.39
N ASP A 205 -8.01 17.39 -4.84
CA ASP A 205 -7.55 18.76 -5.13
C ASP A 205 -8.23 19.36 -6.39
N SER A 206 -8.90 18.54 -7.21
CA SER A 206 -9.62 18.99 -8.40
C SER A 206 -11.02 19.53 -8.07
N GLU A 207 -11.55 20.39 -8.94
CA GLU A 207 -12.92 20.92 -8.79
C GLU A 207 -13.96 19.80 -8.84
N ASP A 208 -13.75 18.78 -9.67
CA ASP A 208 -14.68 17.65 -9.79
C ASP A 208 -14.68 16.78 -8.53
N GLY A 209 -13.50 16.46 -7.99
CA GLY A 209 -13.38 15.64 -6.79
C GLY A 209 -13.89 16.34 -5.53
N GLY A 210 -13.60 17.63 -5.36
CA GLY A 210 -14.14 18.42 -4.24
C GLY A 210 -15.66 18.47 -4.24
N ASN A 211 -16.28 18.74 -5.40
CA ASN A 211 -17.74 18.78 -5.52
C ASN A 211 -18.37 17.40 -5.32
N LEU A 212 -17.78 16.36 -5.90
CA LEU A 212 -18.30 14.99 -5.74
C LEU A 212 -18.21 14.52 -4.29
N THR A 213 -17.15 14.88 -3.57
CA THR A 213 -17.01 14.56 -2.14
C THR A 213 -18.07 15.27 -1.30
N ALA A 214 -18.39 16.53 -1.59
CA ALA A 214 -19.50 17.24 -0.93
C ALA A 214 -20.85 16.56 -1.21
N ALA A 215 -21.06 16.09 -2.45
CA ALA A 215 -22.26 15.37 -2.86
C ALA A 215 -22.38 14.01 -2.15
N TYR A 216 -21.27 13.28 -2.02
CA TYR A 216 -21.17 12.05 -1.25
C TYR A 216 -21.56 12.28 0.21
N THR A 217 -20.98 13.28 0.88
CA THR A 217 -21.28 13.60 2.29
C THR A 217 -22.76 13.93 2.48
N ARG A 218 -23.35 14.66 1.54
CA ARG A 218 -24.80 14.94 1.54
C ARG A 218 -25.62 13.66 1.38
N ALA A 219 -25.30 12.82 0.40
CA ALA A 219 -25.99 11.55 0.17
C ALA A 219 -25.90 10.65 1.41
N ASN A 220 -24.70 10.47 1.95
CA ASN A 220 -24.44 9.64 3.12
C ASN A 220 -25.23 10.14 4.35
N GLY A 221 -25.23 11.46 4.58
CA GLY A 221 -26.02 12.07 5.65
C GLY A 221 -27.53 11.88 5.50
N ILE A 222 -28.07 11.88 4.27
CA ILE A 222 -29.48 11.62 4.01
C ILE A 222 -29.83 10.15 4.29
N CYS A 223 -29.04 9.21 3.77
CA CYS A 223 -29.24 7.77 3.99
C CYS A 223 -29.12 7.40 5.48
N ALA A 224 -28.12 7.95 6.18
CA ALA A 224 -27.92 7.72 7.61
C ALA A 224 -29.11 8.22 8.45
N LYS A 225 -29.65 9.42 8.16
CA LYS A 225 -30.86 9.94 8.83
C LYS A 225 -32.09 9.09 8.56
N ALA A 226 -32.21 8.55 7.35
CA ALA A 226 -33.29 7.65 6.96
C ALA A 226 -33.10 6.20 7.47
N LYS A 227 -31.91 5.86 8.00
CA LYS A 227 -31.51 4.49 8.34
C LYS A 227 -31.69 3.52 7.17
N HIS A 228 -31.33 3.97 5.98
CA HIS A 228 -31.47 3.22 4.74
C HIS A 228 -30.10 2.69 4.30
N GLU A 229 -30.03 1.38 4.05
CA GLU A 229 -28.77 0.68 3.70
C GLU A 229 -28.84 -0.07 2.36
N GLY A 230 -30.04 -0.25 1.80
CA GLY A 230 -30.25 -0.96 0.54
C GLY A 230 -29.87 -0.11 -0.67
N ALA A 231 -29.31 -0.73 -1.71
CA ALA A 231 -28.96 -0.07 -2.97
C ALA A 231 -29.74 -0.62 -4.18
N ASP A 232 -30.78 -1.40 -3.92
CA ASP A 232 -31.62 -2.02 -4.96
C ASP A 232 -32.58 -0.98 -5.54
N VAL A 233 -32.19 -0.42 -6.69
CA VAL A 233 -33.00 0.57 -7.41
C VAL A 233 -34.02 -0.14 -8.31
N ASP A 234 -35.30 0.19 -8.12
CA ASP A 234 -36.37 -0.18 -9.04
C ASP A 234 -36.45 0.83 -10.19
N VAL A 235 -35.98 0.42 -11.36
CA VAL A 235 -35.95 1.24 -12.59
C VAL A 235 -37.34 1.70 -13.00
N ALA A 236 -38.40 0.93 -12.68
CA ALA A 236 -39.77 1.30 -13.02
C ALA A 236 -40.29 2.47 -12.17
N LEU A 237 -39.68 2.73 -11.01
CA LEU A 237 -40.02 3.82 -10.11
C LEU A 237 -39.18 5.10 -10.33
N LEU A 238 -38.30 5.11 -11.33
CA LEU A 238 -37.57 6.32 -11.74
C LEU A 238 -38.51 7.22 -12.56
N ALA A 239 -39.03 8.26 -11.92
CA ALA A 239 -40.10 9.11 -12.43
C ALA A 239 -39.59 10.27 -13.30
N VAL A 240 -38.47 10.90 -12.90
CA VAL A 240 -37.92 12.08 -13.57
C VAL A 240 -36.65 11.77 -14.37
N ALA A 241 -36.25 12.68 -15.26
CA ALA A 241 -35.11 12.47 -16.15
C ALA A 241 -33.79 12.40 -15.36
N GLU A 242 -33.66 13.20 -14.32
CA GLU A 242 -32.46 13.33 -13.48
C GLU A 242 -32.19 12.06 -12.66
N GLU A 243 -33.25 11.38 -12.19
CA GLU A 243 -33.15 10.07 -11.54
C GLU A 243 -32.60 9.01 -12.50
N LYS A 244 -33.08 9.00 -13.74
CA LYS A 244 -32.64 8.06 -14.78
C LYS A 244 -31.20 8.32 -15.19
N GLN A 245 -30.84 9.59 -15.41
CA GLN A 245 -29.48 9.99 -15.74
C GLN A 245 -28.48 9.61 -14.65
N LEU A 246 -28.82 9.84 -13.38
CA LEU A 246 -27.97 9.44 -12.27
C LEU A 246 -27.83 7.91 -12.18
N HIS A 247 -28.94 7.17 -12.35
CA HIS A 247 -28.89 5.71 -12.35
C HIS A 247 -28.01 5.17 -13.48
N GLU A 248 -28.18 5.65 -14.71
CA GLU A 248 -27.37 5.28 -15.87
C GLU A 248 -25.89 5.57 -15.63
N ALA A 249 -25.55 6.74 -15.08
CA ALA A 249 -24.18 7.12 -14.77
C ALA A 249 -23.55 6.21 -13.70
N ILE A 250 -24.29 5.86 -12.64
CA ILE A 250 -23.81 4.94 -11.60
C ILE A 250 -23.61 3.54 -12.18
N THR A 251 -24.54 3.03 -12.99
CA THR A 251 -24.42 1.70 -13.61
C THR A 251 -23.23 1.61 -14.55
N ALA A 252 -22.91 2.68 -15.29
CA ALA A 252 -21.74 2.73 -16.17
C ALA A 252 -20.40 2.59 -15.41
N LEU A 253 -20.35 2.92 -14.12
CA LEU A 253 -19.14 2.72 -13.30
C LEU A 253 -18.76 1.25 -13.13
N ALA A 254 -19.72 0.32 -13.28
CA ALA A 254 -19.44 -1.10 -13.21
C ALA A 254 -18.38 -1.54 -14.24
N ASP A 255 -18.34 -0.89 -15.40
CA ASP A 255 -17.37 -1.19 -16.47
C ASP A 255 -15.93 -0.76 -16.09
N SER A 256 -15.80 0.22 -15.20
CA SER A 256 -14.49 0.67 -14.67
C SER A 256 -14.01 -0.11 -13.44
N ALA A 257 -14.80 -1.06 -12.93
CA ALA A 257 -14.50 -1.82 -11.71
C ALA A 257 -13.10 -2.46 -11.67
N THR A 258 -12.65 -2.97 -12.81
CA THR A 258 -11.35 -3.65 -12.97
C THR A 258 -10.33 -2.77 -13.71
N ALA A 259 -10.68 -1.52 -13.99
CA ALA A 259 -9.81 -0.57 -14.64
C ALA A 259 -8.68 -0.12 -13.71
N ARG A 260 -7.69 0.59 -14.27
CA ARG A 260 -6.63 1.21 -13.46
C ARG A 260 -7.24 2.26 -12.54
N TYR A 261 -6.63 2.47 -11.37
CA TYR A 261 -7.19 3.37 -10.35
C TYR A 261 -7.44 4.80 -10.88
N GLU A 262 -6.53 5.36 -11.67
CA GLU A 262 -6.72 6.63 -12.37
C GLU A 262 -8.00 6.66 -13.22
N GLN A 263 -8.26 5.59 -13.98
CA GLN A 263 -9.48 5.46 -14.80
C GLN A 263 -10.75 5.29 -13.94
N GLN A 264 -10.63 4.69 -12.75
CA GLN A 264 -11.74 4.64 -11.79
C GLN A 264 -12.07 6.05 -11.28
N LEU A 265 -11.06 6.86 -10.96
CA LEU A 265 -11.26 8.25 -10.51
C LEU A 265 -11.82 9.13 -11.64
N ASP A 266 -11.34 8.96 -12.87
CA ASP A 266 -11.90 9.64 -14.05
C ASP A 266 -13.39 9.30 -14.24
N ALA A 267 -13.74 8.01 -14.10
CA ALA A 267 -15.12 7.56 -14.16
C ALA A 267 -15.97 8.21 -13.04
N LEU A 268 -15.44 8.29 -11.81
CA LEU A 268 -16.12 8.98 -10.71
C LEU A 268 -16.33 10.47 -11.01
N ALA A 269 -15.36 11.16 -11.63
CA ALA A 269 -15.51 12.58 -11.99
C ALA A 269 -16.75 12.83 -12.88
N THR A 270 -17.10 11.86 -13.73
CA THR A 270 -18.30 11.96 -14.60
C THR A 270 -19.63 12.02 -13.83
N LEU A 271 -19.65 11.57 -12.57
CA LEU A 271 -20.84 11.63 -11.71
C LEU A 271 -21.20 13.06 -11.27
N ARG A 272 -20.29 14.03 -11.35
CA ARG A 272 -20.55 15.40 -10.87
C ARG A 272 -21.84 15.98 -11.44
N ALA A 273 -21.93 16.06 -12.77
CA ALA A 273 -23.07 16.65 -13.46
C ALA A 273 -24.42 15.96 -13.15
N PRO A 274 -24.56 14.62 -13.25
CA PRO A 274 -25.82 13.96 -12.91
C PRO A 274 -26.18 14.04 -11.42
N VAL A 275 -25.19 14.08 -10.51
CA VAL A 275 -25.46 14.24 -9.07
C VAL A 275 -25.96 15.65 -8.76
N ASP A 276 -25.36 16.69 -9.35
CA ASP A 276 -25.82 18.07 -9.19
C ASP A 276 -27.24 18.26 -9.76
N ALA A 277 -27.51 17.70 -10.94
CA ALA A 277 -28.83 17.71 -11.55
C ALA A 277 -29.88 17.01 -10.67
N PHE A 278 -29.54 15.83 -10.14
CA PHE A 278 -30.40 15.11 -9.20
C PHE A 278 -30.72 15.95 -7.97
N PHE A 279 -29.72 16.50 -7.28
CA PHE A 279 -29.95 17.29 -6.07
C PHE A 279 -30.61 18.65 -6.32
N GLY A 280 -30.53 19.18 -7.54
CA GLY A 280 -31.21 20.41 -7.96
C GLY A 280 -32.69 20.20 -8.31
N ALA A 281 -33.05 19.04 -8.87
CA ALA A 281 -34.40 18.77 -9.38
C ALA A 281 -35.23 17.80 -8.49
N VAL A 282 -34.57 16.98 -7.67
CA VAL A 282 -35.21 15.85 -6.97
C VAL A 282 -35.25 16.09 -5.46
N MET A 283 -36.46 16.09 -4.89
CA MET A 283 -36.66 16.07 -3.45
C MET A 283 -36.67 14.63 -2.95
N VAL A 284 -35.60 14.22 -2.25
CA VAL A 284 -35.44 12.81 -1.80
C VAL A 284 -36.56 12.38 -0.85
N ASN A 285 -36.99 13.27 0.06
CA ASN A 285 -38.07 12.99 1.01
C ASN A 285 -39.44 13.18 0.36
N ASP A 286 -39.80 12.27 -0.55
CA ASP A 286 -41.11 12.25 -1.21
C ASP A 286 -42.23 11.78 -0.26
N ASP A 287 -43.45 12.24 -0.53
CA ASP A 287 -44.66 11.83 0.18
C ASP A 287 -45.03 10.38 -0.14
N ASP A 288 -44.77 9.92 -1.38
CA ASP A 288 -44.90 8.51 -1.75
C ASP A 288 -43.73 7.70 -1.18
N GLU A 289 -44.05 6.75 -0.30
CA GLU A 289 -43.08 5.90 0.37
C GLU A 289 -42.23 5.07 -0.61
N LYS A 290 -42.81 4.60 -1.73
CA LYS A 290 -42.08 3.80 -2.72
C LYS A 290 -41.08 4.67 -3.48
N ILE A 291 -41.49 5.87 -3.88
CA ILE A 291 -40.60 6.83 -4.57
C ILE A 291 -39.47 7.26 -3.62
N ARG A 292 -39.80 7.60 -2.38
CA ARG A 292 -38.81 7.95 -1.35
C ARG A 292 -37.80 6.82 -1.13
N HIS A 293 -38.28 5.59 -0.99
CA HIS A 293 -37.41 4.42 -0.82
C HIS A 293 -36.48 4.22 -2.03
N ASN A 294 -37.02 4.33 -3.25
CA ASN A 294 -36.23 4.18 -4.48
C ASN A 294 -35.15 5.26 -4.63
N ARG A 295 -35.47 6.51 -4.27
CA ARG A 295 -34.49 7.62 -4.26
C ARG A 295 -33.38 7.41 -3.24
N LEU A 296 -33.71 6.88 -2.05
CA LEU A 296 -32.71 6.50 -1.05
C LEU A 296 -31.82 5.36 -1.54
N ALA A 297 -32.40 4.36 -2.21
CA ALA A 297 -31.64 3.27 -2.81
C ALA A 297 -30.67 3.78 -3.90
N LEU A 298 -31.09 4.76 -4.70
CA LEU A 298 -30.23 5.40 -5.70
C LEU A 298 -29.05 6.15 -5.05
N LEU A 299 -29.28 6.88 -3.96
CA LEU A 299 -28.21 7.51 -3.19
C LEU A 299 -27.28 6.48 -2.54
N GLN A 300 -27.81 5.36 -2.06
CA GLN A 300 -26.99 4.29 -1.51
C GLN A 300 -26.14 3.61 -2.58
N ALA A 301 -26.68 3.43 -3.79
CA ALA A 301 -25.91 2.92 -4.94
C ALA A 301 -24.75 3.87 -5.30
N LEU A 302 -24.97 5.19 -5.26
CA LEU A 302 -23.91 6.19 -5.42
C LEU A 302 -22.82 6.02 -4.36
N ILE A 303 -23.21 5.98 -3.08
CA ILE A 303 -22.30 5.83 -1.93
C ILE A 303 -21.46 4.55 -2.07
N GLN A 304 -22.11 3.42 -2.36
CA GLN A 304 -21.43 2.13 -2.51
C GLN A 304 -20.43 2.14 -3.66
N ASN A 305 -20.75 2.75 -4.80
CA ASN A 305 -19.82 2.83 -5.93
C ASN A 305 -18.63 3.73 -5.65
N MET A 306 -18.84 4.89 -5.02
CA MET A 306 -17.74 5.75 -4.59
C MET A 306 -16.81 5.05 -3.60
N ARG A 307 -17.36 4.30 -2.63
CA ARG A 307 -16.58 3.54 -1.63
C ARG A 307 -15.65 2.49 -2.21
N ARG A 308 -15.81 2.11 -3.49
CA ARG A 308 -14.89 1.18 -4.16
C ARG A 308 -13.54 1.82 -4.47
N ALA A 309 -13.50 3.14 -4.66
CA ALA A 309 -12.28 3.88 -4.96
C ALA A 309 -11.58 4.39 -3.71
N ALA A 310 -12.31 4.78 -2.66
CA ALA A 310 -11.74 5.18 -1.38
C ALA A 310 -12.81 5.18 -0.30
N ASP A 311 -12.43 5.05 0.97
CA ASP A 311 -13.34 5.34 2.07
C ASP A 311 -13.49 6.86 2.26
N PHE A 312 -14.42 7.45 1.52
CA PHE A 312 -14.74 8.89 1.56
C PHE A 312 -15.29 9.35 2.92
N ASP A 313 -15.67 8.45 3.84
CA ASP A 313 -16.04 8.84 5.21
C ASP A 313 -14.82 9.32 6.02
N LEU A 314 -13.61 8.97 5.55
CA LEU A 314 -12.34 9.31 6.19
C LEU A 314 -11.66 10.54 5.57
N VAL A 315 -12.26 11.17 4.56
CA VAL A 315 -11.76 12.37 3.86
C VAL A 315 -12.44 13.61 4.46
N GLU A 316 -11.66 14.57 4.98
CA GLU A 316 -12.17 15.77 5.69
C GLU A 316 -11.74 17.09 5.05
#